data_AF-A0A2A6NKV2-F1
#
_entry.id   AF-A0A2A6NKV2-F1
#
_cell.length_a   1.000
_cell.length_b   1.000
_cell.length_c   1.000
_cell.angle_alpha   90.00
_cell.angle_beta   90.00
_cell.angle_gamma   90.00
#
_symmetry.space_group_name_H-M   'P 1'
#
loop_
_entity.id
_entity.type
_entity.pdbx_description
1 polymer ?
#
loop_
_entity_poly.entity_id
_entity_poly.type
_entity_poly.pdbx_seq_one_letter_code
_entity_poly.pdbx_strand_id
1 'polypeptide(L)'
;MRLSLYGMIAIGVAGLYAYIEFDKRVNFRPIDARVSSVKEQCYLEKTEDNRSSTSDLLPCELTELLARHHPKWQGADIKHKIEIRFAYISPADGAAHESNLQLAEYPDNRQLSRGDIFPVQASRTEANRTRANDWVDRWLGRHAPRHGSI
;
A
#
# COMPACT_ATOMS: atom_id res chain seq x y z
N MET A 1 24.18 -22.98 21.67
CA MET A 1 23.63 -23.25 20.31
C MET A 1 22.42 -22.41 19.94
N ARG A 2 21.49 -22.07 20.85
CA ARG A 2 20.33 -21.23 20.48
C ARG A 2 20.71 -19.77 20.16
N LEU A 3 21.62 -19.17 20.91
CA LEU A 3 22.08 -17.79 20.69
C LEU A 3 22.79 -17.58 19.33
N SER A 4 23.59 -18.55 18.89
CA SER A 4 24.25 -18.48 17.57
C SER A 4 23.24 -18.58 16.42
N LEU A 5 22.18 -19.39 16.58
CA LEU A 5 21.09 -19.48 15.62
C LEU A 5 20.30 -18.17 15.55
N TYR A 6 19.94 -17.58 16.70
CA TYR A 6 19.28 -16.27 16.73
C TYR A 6 20.16 -15.15 16.14
N GLY A 7 21.47 -15.18 16.39
CA GLY A 7 22.42 -14.25 15.80
C GLY A 7 22.45 -14.33 14.27
N MET A 8 22.51 -15.54 13.71
CA MET A 8 22.46 -15.76 12.26
C MET A 8 21.15 -15.29 11.64
N ILE A 9 20.01 -15.57 12.30
CA ILE A 9 18.69 -15.10 11.84
C ILE A 9 18.65 -13.57 11.85
N ALA A 10 19.10 -12.94 12.93
CA ALA A 10 19.10 -11.49 13.04
C ALA A 10 19.97 -10.82 11.97
N ILE A 11 21.16 -11.36 11.70
CA ILE A 11 22.05 -10.86 10.63
C ILE A 11 21.38 -11.04 9.25
N GLY A 12 20.75 -12.20 9.01
CA GLY A 12 20.04 -12.47 7.76
C GLY A 12 18.91 -11.47 7.51
N VAL A 13 18.07 -11.21 8.52
CA VAL A 13 16.97 -10.25 8.44
C VAL A 13 17.49 -8.83 8.23
N ALA A 14 18.53 -8.43 8.97
CA ALA A 14 19.12 -7.10 8.84
C ALA A 14 19.75 -6.88 7.45
N GLY A 15 20.45 -7.88 6.91
CA GLY A 15 21.05 -7.82 5.58
C GLY A 15 20.00 -7.71 4.48
N LEU A 16 18.92 -8.50 4.57
CA LEU A 16 17.82 -8.45 3.61
C LEU A 16 17.11 -7.08 3.64
N TYR A 17 16.90 -6.53 4.83
CA TYR A 17 16.32 -5.19 4.99
C TYR A 17 17.21 -4.10 4.39
N ALA A 18 18.52 -4.14 4.66
CA ALA A 18 19.48 -3.19 4.10
C ALA A 18 19.52 -3.26 2.56
N TYR A 19 19.45 -4.47 2.00
CA TYR A 19 19.40 -4.66 0.56
C TYR A 19 18.13 -4.08 -0.07
N ILE A 20 16.96 -4.32 0.52
CA ILE A 20 15.69 -3.77 0.03
C ILE A 20 15.72 -2.24 0.07
N GLU A 21 16.19 -1.66 1.17
CA GLU A 21 16.28 -0.21 1.32
C GLU A 21 17.28 0.40 0.32
N PHE A 22 18.39 -0.29 0.04
CA PHE A 22 19.36 0.14 -0.96
C PHE A 22 18.80 0.09 -2.39
N ASP A 23 18.17 -1.03 -2.78
CA ASP A 23 17.48 -1.19 -4.08
C ASP A 23 16.51 -0.02 -4.30
N LYS A 24 15.70 0.27 -3.29
CA LYS A 24 14.73 1.35 -3.32
C LYS A 24 15.39 2.71 -3.53
N ARG A 25 16.44 3.03 -2.78
CA ARG A 25 17.13 4.33 -2.90
C ARG A 25 17.81 4.55 -4.26
N VAL A 26 18.36 3.48 -4.85
CA VAL A 26 19.10 3.59 -6.11
C VAL A 26 18.16 3.57 -7.30
N ASN A 27 17.17 2.66 -7.27
CA ASN A 27 16.34 2.35 -8.43
C ASN A 27 14.99 3.06 -8.44
N PHE A 28 14.54 3.64 -7.31
CA PHE A 28 13.26 4.34 -7.24
C PHE A 28 13.43 5.80 -6.85
N ARG A 29 12.49 6.63 -7.31
CA ARG A 29 12.40 8.05 -6.98
C ARG A 29 10.99 8.39 -6.48
N PRO A 30 10.86 9.17 -5.40
CA PRO A 30 9.56 9.69 -4.99
C PRO A 30 9.05 10.70 -6.01
N ILE A 31 7.81 10.52 -6.45
CA ILE A 31 7.11 11.40 -7.37
C ILE A 31 5.67 11.63 -6.91
N ASP A 32 5.08 12.74 -7.36
CA ASP A 32 3.66 13.03 -7.15
C ASP A 32 2.83 12.30 -8.21
N ALA A 33 1.89 11.48 -7.75
CA ALA A 33 0.91 10.82 -8.58
C ALA A 33 -0.46 11.46 -8.40
N ARG A 34 -1.17 11.69 -9.50
CA ARG A 34 -2.54 12.22 -9.49
C ARG A 34 -3.54 11.08 -9.59
N VAL A 35 -4.45 11.01 -8.63
CA VAL A 35 -5.51 10.00 -8.59
C VAL A 35 -6.49 10.20 -9.74
N SER A 36 -6.66 9.16 -10.57
CA SER A 36 -7.64 9.13 -11.65
C SER A 36 -8.97 8.51 -11.19
N SER A 37 -8.92 7.47 -10.37
CA SER A 37 -10.10 6.87 -9.73
C SER A 37 -9.73 6.11 -8.46
N VAL A 38 -10.66 6.06 -7.50
CA VAL A 38 -10.55 5.22 -6.30
C VAL A 38 -11.73 4.27 -6.29
N LYS A 39 -11.45 2.98 -6.08
CA LYS A 39 -12.44 1.95 -5.88
C LYS A 39 -12.17 1.28 -4.54
N GLU A 40 -13.05 1.54 -3.57
CA GLU A 40 -12.99 0.95 -2.25
C GLU A 40 -13.99 -0.19 -2.16
N GLN A 41 -13.50 -1.37 -1.79
CA GLN A 41 -14.31 -2.55 -1.51
C GLN A 41 -13.86 -3.16 -0.19
N CYS A 42 -14.78 -3.75 0.55
CA CYS A 42 -14.50 -4.43 1.80
C CYS A 42 -14.89 -5.90 1.70
N TYR A 43 -14.28 -6.72 2.54
CA TYR A 43 -14.68 -8.10 2.75
C TYR A 43 -14.59 -8.45 4.23
N LEU A 44 -15.32 -9.48 4.62
CA LEU A 44 -15.38 -9.98 5.99
C LEU A 44 -14.46 -11.18 6.10
N GLU A 45 -13.69 -11.22 7.17
CA GLU A 45 -12.87 -12.36 7.54
C GLU A 45 -13.30 -12.84 8.93
N LYS A 46 -13.68 -14.11 9.02
CA LYS A 46 -14.07 -14.73 10.30
C LYS A 46 -13.21 -15.96 10.54
N THR A 47 -12.62 -16.05 11.72
CA THR A 47 -11.80 -17.18 12.14
C THR A 47 -12.50 -17.92 13.26
N GLU A 48 -12.87 -19.18 13.02
CA GLU A 48 -13.47 -20.08 14.02
C GLU A 48 -12.70 -21.40 14.02
N ASP A 49 -12.22 -21.85 15.19
CA ASP A 49 -11.54 -23.15 15.37
C ASP A 49 -10.51 -23.48 14.29
N ASN A 50 -9.57 -22.56 14.04
CA ASN A 50 -8.53 -22.62 13.00
C ASN A 50 -9.03 -22.63 11.54
N ARG A 51 -10.30 -22.35 11.27
CA ARG A 51 -10.84 -22.16 9.93
C ARG A 51 -11.14 -20.69 9.68
N SER A 52 -10.50 -20.13 8.65
CA SER A 52 -10.81 -18.79 8.13
C SER A 52 -11.88 -18.88 7.04
N SER A 53 -12.94 -18.08 7.17
CA SER A 53 -13.94 -17.87 6.13
C SER A 53 -13.90 -16.42 5.67
N THR A 54 -13.88 -16.21 4.36
CA THR A 54 -13.85 -14.88 3.75
C THR A 54 -15.15 -14.63 2.97
N SER A 55 -15.71 -13.43 3.05
CA SER A 55 -16.84 -13.04 2.20
C SER A 55 -16.38 -12.58 0.81
N ASP A 56 -17.34 -12.42 -0.10
CA ASP A 56 -17.10 -11.69 -1.34
C ASP A 56 -16.75 -10.22 -1.07
N LEU A 57 -16.15 -9.57 -2.08
CA LEU A 57 -15.88 -8.13 -2.08
C LEU A 57 -17.17 -7.36 -2.29
N LEU A 58 -17.56 -6.57 -1.30
CA LEU A 58 -18.80 -5.82 -1.24
C LEU A 58 -18.52 -4.33 -0.97
N PRO A 59 -19.49 -3.43 -1.19
CA PRO A 59 -19.41 -2.07 -0.68
C PRO A 59 -19.21 -2.08 0.85
N CYS A 60 -18.38 -1.16 1.35
CA CYS A 60 -18.00 -1.16 2.76
C CYS A 60 -19.20 -0.94 3.69
N GLU A 61 -20.18 -0.12 3.30
CA GLU A 61 -21.40 0.06 4.09
C GLU A 61 -22.18 -1.24 4.24
N LEU A 62 -22.21 -2.07 3.18
CA LEU A 62 -22.88 -3.37 3.22
C LEU A 62 -22.13 -4.37 4.10
N THR A 63 -20.79 -4.40 4.04
CA THR A 63 -20.01 -5.26 4.95
C THR A 63 -20.21 -4.90 6.41
N GLU A 64 -20.29 -3.61 6.75
CA GLU A 64 -20.57 -3.20 8.12
C GLU A 64 -21.98 -3.61 8.58
N LEU A 65 -22.97 -3.58 7.70
CA LEU A 65 -24.32 -4.06 8.01
C LEU A 65 -24.32 -5.58 8.25
N LEU A 66 -23.61 -6.33 7.42
CA LEU A 66 -23.46 -7.78 7.58
C LEU A 66 -22.73 -8.13 8.89
N ALA A 67 -21.65 -7.42 9.22
CA ALA A 67 -20.91 -7.62 10.46
C ALA A 67 -21.75 -7.35 11.71
N ARG A 68 -22.72 -6.42 11.63
CA ARG A 68 -23.59 -6.07 12.76
C ARG A 68 -24.82 -6.95 12.90
N HIS A 69 -25.44 -7.35 11.78
CA HIS A 69 -26.79 -7.92 11.79
C HIS A 69 -26.88 -9.35 11.25
N HIS A 70 -25.88 -9.84 10.50
CA HIS A 70 -25.96 -11.15 9.89
C HIS A 70 -25.38 -12.23 10.82
N PRO A 71 -26.14 -13.27 11.23
CA PRO A 71 -25.70 -14.25 12.23
C PRO A 71 -24.38 -14.93 11.89
N LYS A 72 -24.16 -15.23 10.60
CA LYS A 72 -22.90 -15.83 10.12
C LYS A 72 -21.68 -14.92 10.33
N TRP A 73 -21.84 -13.62 10.11
CA TRP A 73 -20.75 -12.65 10.04
C TRP A 73 -20.65 -11.77 11.28
N GLN A 74 -21.48 -12.02 12.28
CA GLN A 74 -21.45 -11.29 13.53
C GLN A 74 -20.07 -11.42 14.19
N GLY A 75 -19.45 -10.27 14.48
CA GLY A 75 -18.10 -10.20 15.07
C GLY A 75 -16.96 -10.57 14.10
N ALA A 76 -17.21 -10.63 12.79
CA ALA A 76 -16.15 -10.79 11.79
C ALA A 76 -15.33 -9.50 11.64
N ASP A 77 -14.04 -9.66 11.28
CA ASP A 77 -13.16 -8.55 10.96
C ASP A 77 -13.50 -7.99 9.59
N ILE A 78 -13.63 -6.66 9.49
CA ILE A 78 -13.77 -5.97 8.21
C ILE A 78 -12.36 -5.68 7.67
N LYS A 79 -12.08 -6.17 6.47
CA LYS A 79 -10.84 -5.91 5.75
C LYS A 79 -11.14 -5.03 4.54
N HIS A 80 -10.29 -4.05 4.29
CA HIS A 80 -10.42 -3.14 3.15
C HIS A 80 -9.53 -3.60 1.99
N LYS A 81 -10.03 -3.38 0.78
CA LYS A 81 -9.31 -3.53 -0.48
C LYS A 81 -9.57 -2.29 -1.32
N ILE A 82 -8.61 -1.38 -1.28
CA ILE A 82 -8.67 -0.09 -1.95
C ILE A 82 -7.82 -0.19 -3.22
N GLU A 83 -8.44 -0.05 -4.39
CA GLU A 83 -7.75 0.07 -5.68
C GLU A 83 -7.70 1.55 -6.07
N ILE A 84 -6.48 2.09 -6.16
CA ILE A 84 -6.22 3.46 -6.57
C ILE A 84 -5.60 3.41 -7.96
N ARG A 85 -6.26 4.03 -8.94
CA ARG A 85 -5.67 4.30 -10.25
C ARG A 85 -5.14 5.72 -10.26
N PHE A 86 -3.97 5.91 -10.85
CA PHE A 86 -3.31 7.20 -10.85
C PHE A 86 -2.44 7.40 -12.09
N ALA A 87 -2.28 8.67 -12.46
CA ALA A 87 -1.38 9.12 -13.50
C ALA A 87 -0.13 9.76 -12.87
N TYR A 88 1.02 9.56 -13.50
CA TYR A 88 2.30 10.08 -13.02
C TYR A 88 3.27 10.34 -14.17
N ILE A 89 4.30 11.16 -13.93
CA ILE A 89 5.39 11.34 -14.88
C ILE A 89 6.52 10.37 -14.51
N SER A 90 6.84 9.45 -15.40
CA SER A 90 7.90 8.47 -15.17
C SER A 90 9.27 9.15 -15.21
N PRO A 91 10.15 8.90 -14.22
CA PRO A 91 11.51 9.44 -14.25
C PRO A 91 12.42 8.70 -15.24
N ALA A 92 12.00 7.56 -15.80
CA ALA A 92 12.78 6.78 -16.75
C ALA A 92 12.77 7.37 -18.17
N ASP A 93 11.62 7.94 -18.58
CA ASP A 93 11.40 8.46 -19.94
C ASP A 93 10.79 9.88 -19.98
N GLY A 94 10.38 10.42 -18.83
CA GLY A 94 9.76 11.75 -18.74
C GLY A 94 8.33 11.83 -19.29
N ALA A 95 7.71 10.68 -19.62
CA ALA A 95 6.36 10.64 -20.17
C ALA A 95 5.29 10.42 -19.09
N ALA A 96 4.04 10.73 -19.43
CA ALA A 96 2.90 10.45 -18.57
C ALA A 96 2.48 8.98 -18.69
N HIS A 97 2.32 8.30 -17.56
CA HIS A 97 1.91 6.90 -17.45
C HIS A 97 0.77 6.76 -16.45
N GLU A 98 0.01 5.68 -16.61
CA GLU A 98 -1.02 5.28 -15.64
C GLU A 98 -0.60 4.00 -14.95
N SER A 99 -0.91 3.90 -13.65
CA SER A 99 -0.67 2.70 -12.86
C SER A 99 -1.79 2.51 -11.84
N ASN A 100 -1.81 1.33 -11.22
CA ASN A 100 -2.72 1.00 -10.15
C ASN A 100 -1.97 0.59 -8.88
N LEU A 101 -2.58 0.85 -7.73
CA LEU A 101 -2.08 0.45 -6.44
C LEU A 101 -3.21 -0.17 -5.63
N GLN A 102 -2.97 -1.36 -5.12
CA GLN A 102 -3.89 -2.03 -4.20
C GLN A 102 -3.37 -1.83 -2.78
N LEU A 103 -4.23 -1.31 -1.92
CA LEU A 103 -3.93 -0.99 -0.53
C LEU A 103 -4.96 -1.63 0.39
N ALA A 104 -4.49 -2.02 1.58
CA ALA A 104 -5.36 -2.47 2.66
C ALA A 104 -5.85 -1.30 3.54
N GLU A 105 -5.22 -0.13 3.43
CA GLU A 105 -5.58 1.08 4.16
C GLU A 105 -5.15 2.31 3.33
N TYR A 106 -5.85 3.43 3.48
CA TYR A 106 -5.46 4.66 2.82
C TYR A 106 -4.08 5.14 3.29
N PRO A 107 -3.26 5.72 2.39
CA PRO A 107 -2.00 6.32 2.80
C PRO A 107 -2.27 7.48 3.76
N ASP A 108 -1.46 7.57 4.82
CA ASP A 108 -1.54 8.62 5.85
C ASP A 108 -2.91 8.74 6.54
N ASN A 109 -3.70 7.67 6.54
CA ASN A 109 -5.07 7.62 7.07
C ASN A 109 -5.99 8.68 6.46
N ARG A 110 -5.65 9.17 5.27
CA ARG A 110 -6.42 10.18 4.53
C ARG A 110 -7.12 9.52 3.37
N GLN A 111 -8.44 9.54 3.37
CA GLN A 111 -9.23 9.11 2.22
C GLN A 111 -8.81 9.91 0.97
N LEU A 112 -8.46 9.21 -0.10
CA LEU A 112 -8.08 9.83 -1.36
C LEU A 112 -9.31 9.92 -2.27
N SER A 113 -9.43 11.07 -2.94
CA SER A 113 -10.47 11.32 -3.94
C SER A 113 -9.87 11.51 -5.33
N ARG A 114 -10.70 11.39 -6.37
CA ARG A 114 -10.28 11.70 -7.74
C ARG A 114 -9.72 13.13 -7.81
N GLY A 115 -8.56 13.28 -8.45
CA GLY A 115 -7.86 14.55 -8.57
C GLY A 115 -6.84 14.84 -7.47
N ASP A 116 -6.89 14.10 -6.36
CA ASP A 116 -5.90 14.20 -5.29
C ASP A 116 -4.50 13.85 -5.78
N ILE A 117 -3.51 14.39 -5.09
CA ILE A 117 -2.10 14.07 -5.29
C ILE A 117 -1.62 13.30 -4.08
N PHE A 118 -0.90 12.21 -4.33
CA PHE A 118 -0.25 11.43 -3.28
C PHE A 118 1.13 10.95 -3.76
N PRO A 119 2.09 10.80 -2.83
CA PRO A 119 3.44 10.41 -3.19
C PRO A 119 3.52 8.91 -3.48
N VAL A 120 4.22 8.54 -4.55
CA VAL A 120 4.55 7.16 -4.92
C VAL A 120 6.03 7.02 -5.29
N GLN A 121 6.57 5.81 -5.21
CA GLN A 121 7.91 5.50 -5.70
C GLN A 121 7.83 5.00 -7.14
N ALA A 122 8.45 5.70 -8.09
CA ALA A 122 8.55 5.25 -9.48
C ALA A 122 9.97 4.80 -9.81
N SER A 123 10.09 3.73 -10.61
CA SER A 123 11.39 3.24 -11.06
C SER A 123 12.07 4.24 -11.98
N ARG A 124 13.38 4.40 -11.80
CA ARG A 124 14.24 5.26 -12.63
C ARG A 124 14.59 4.61 -13.97
N THR A 125 14.38 3.31 -14.12
CA THR A 125 14.76 2.54 -15.31
C THR A 125 13.55 1.89 -16.01
N GLU A 126 12.46 1.62 -15.28
CA GLU A 126 11.28 0.95 -15.79
C GLU A 126 10.06 1.87 -15.72
N ALA A 127 9.64 2.43 -16.86
CA ALA A 127 8.63 3.48 -16.90
C ALA A 127 7.26 3.09 -16.31
N ASN A 128 6.90 1.81 -16.36
CA ASN A 128 5.63 1.27 -15.87
C ASN A 128 5.68 0.72 -14.44
N ARG A 129 6.81 0.88 -13.74
CA ARG A 129 7.02 0.25 -12.43
C ARG A 129 6.91 1.27 -11.31
N THR A 130 5.86 1.11 -10.50
CA THR A 130 5.61 1.92 -9.30
C THR A 130 5.51 1.05 -8.05
N ARG A 131 5.76 1.64 -6.89
CA ARG A 131 5.59 1.03 -5.57
C ARG A 131 4.94 2.02 -4.61
N ALA A 132 4.16 1.52 -3.66
CA ALA A 132 3.67 2.30 -2.53
C ALA A 132 4.84 2.82 -1.69
N ASN A 133 4.65 3.96 -1.03
CA ASN A 133 5.51 4.35 0.07
C ASN A 133 5.30 3.41 1.26
N ASP A 134 6.38 3.01 1.91
CA ASP A 134 6.30 2.25 3.16
C ASP A 134 6.38 3.17 4.39
N TRP A 135 6.35 2.56 5.58
CA TRP A 135 6.44 3.29 6.84
C TRP A 135 7.79 4.02 7.02
N VAL A 136 8.87 3.54 6.39
CA VAL A 136 10.21 4.13 6.45
C VAL A 136 10.25 5.40 5.62
N ASP A 137 9.65 5.40 4.42
CA ASP A 137 9.52 6.60 3.61
C ASP A 137 8.74 7.68 4.33
N ARG A 138 7.64 7.28 4.99
CA ARG A 138 6.82 8.18 5.83
C ARG A 138 7.61 8.76 6.98
N TRP A 139 8.31 7.92 7.72
CA TRP A 139 9.12 8.38 8.85
C TRP A 139 10.25 9.33 8.43
N LEU A 140 10.85 9.09 7.27
CA LEU A 140 11.94 9.91 6.75
C LEU A 140 11.47 11.10 5.92
N GLY A 141 10.16 11.34 5.82
CA GLY A 141 9.59 12.43 5.03
C GLY A 141 9.96 12.35 3.55
N ARG A 142 10.24 11.14 3.02
CA ARG A 142 10.56 10.90 1.59
C ARG A 142 9.28 10.88 0.77
N HIS A 143 8.51 11.94 0.90
CA HIS A 143 7.38 12.24 0.05
C HIS A 143 7.89 13.08 -1.11
N ALA A 144 7.18 13.03 -2.22
CA ALA A 144 7.41 14.00 -3.27
C ALA A 144 7.37 15.42 -2.68
N PRO A 145 8.25 16.33 -3.15
CA PRO A 145 8.33 17.68 -2.60
C PRO A 145 6.94 18.30 -2.67
N ARG A 146 6.41 18.73 -1.53
CA ARG A 146 5.14 19.48 -1.46
C ARG A 146 5.20 20.57 -2.52
N HIS A 147 4.29 20.56 -3.49
CA HIS A 147 4.11 21.69 -4.40
C HIS A 147 3.85 22.95 -3.57
N GLY A 148 4.92 23.73 -3.44
CA GLY A 148 5.04 24.90 -2.56
C GLY A 148 6.44 25.54 -2.60
N SER A 149 7.28 25.21 -3.58
CA SER A 149 8.51 25.97 -3.87
C SER A 149 8.56 26.25 -5.37
N ILE A 150 8.10 27.45 -5.73
CA ILE A 150 8.69 28.21 -6.85
C ILE A 150 10.13 28.52 -6.47
#